data_AF-A0A4Y9PSZ9-F1
#
_entry.id   AF-A0A4Y9PSZ9-F1
#
_cell.length_a   1.000
_cell.length_b   1.000
_cell.length_c   1.000
_cell.angle_alpha   90.00
_cell.angle_beta   90.00
_cell.angle_gamma   90.00
#
_symmetry.space_group_name_H-M   'P 1'
#
loop_
_entity.id
_entity.type
_entity.pdbx_description
1 polymer ?
#
loop_
_entity_poly.entity_id
_entity_poly.type
_entity_poly.pdbx_seq_one_letter_code
_entity_poly.pdbx_strand_id
1 'polypeptide(L)'
;MANIGDEAQAAGMDLVPATSPEPGGPGKVQQGNVQMNKTRDYIAQFFQAAKAYVDSALSTVSVPWSRVTGRPTITTAATANTVVQRDGSGGIVGRTFWSETQGTGAGHLTRKDYVDSVAGGVKPGQDVTFGQVYLPSSYAASSGYTVAYINADGRIARGASSERYKKHISAVDPDDLGDIWPVFHRFQMRADGNVPDDHTWRYGYIAEQLAEHPDQAAFAVVIDGQVESIDFIGLLLSQVAQLHKRVADLEGGQA
;
A
#
# COMPACT_ATOMS: atom_id res chain seq x y z
N MET A 1 64.94 -1.44 -9.71
CA MET A 1 65.13 -0.51 -8.57
C MET A 1 63.88 0.35 -8.53
N ALA A 2 63.25 0.52 -7.36
CA ALA A 2 62.15 1.49 -7.23
C ALA A 2 62.69 2.88 -7.60
N ASN A 3 61.92 3.69 -8.34
CA ASN A 3 62.39 5.03 -8.66
C ASN A 3 62.27 5.90 -7.41
N ILE A 4 63.27 6.75 -7.19
CA ILE A 4 63.28 7.68 -6.05
C ILE A 4 62.11 8.64 -6.20
N GLY A 5 61.21 8.66 -5.21
CA GLY A 5 60.01 9.48 -5.15
C GLY A 5 58.70 8.74 -5.42
N ASP A 6 58.74 7.47 -5.84
CA ASP A 6 57.52 6.73 -6.22
C ASP A 6 56.58 6.52 -5.02
N GLU A 7 57.13 6.15 -3.85
CA GLU A 7 56.34 5.95 -2.63
C GLU A 7 55.80 7.26 -2.06
N ALA A 8 56.60 8.34 -2.10
CA ALA A 8 56.16 9.67 -1.71
C ALA A 8 55.03 10.18 -2.60
N GLN A 9 55.14 10.03 -3.93
CA GLN A 9 54.11 10.44 -4.87
C GLN A 9 52.83 9.62 -4.70
N ALA A 10 52.92 8.31 -4.48
CA ALA A 10 51.77 7.46 -4.20
C ALA A 10 51.05 7.84 -2.89
N ALA A 11 51.79 8.38 -1.91
CA ALA A 11 51.25 8.94 -0.67
C ALA A 11 50.74 10.39 -0.82
N GLY A 12 50.75 10.95 -2.04
CA GLY A 12 50.28 12.31 -2.32
C GLY A 12 51.25 13.42 -1.87
N MET A 13 52.52 13.09 -1.62
CA MET A 13 53.54 14.09 -1.30
C MET A 13 54.11 14.68 -2.60
N ASP A 14 54.31 16.00 -2.60
CA ASP A 14 55.03 16.65 -3.69
C ASP A 14 56.46 16.10 -3.79
N LEU A 15 57.01 16.04 -4.99
CA LEU A 15 58.42 15.71 -5.24
C LEU A 15 59.21 16.98 -5.56
N VAL A 16 60.49 17.02 -5.18
CA VAL A 16 61.37 18.09 -5.63
C VAL A 16 61.81 17.76 -7.06
N PRO A 17 61.52 18.62 -8.06
CA PRO A 17 61.93 18.38 -9.44
C PRO A 17 63.46 18.33 -9.56
N ALA A 18 63.96 17.42 -10.39
CA ALA A 18 65.40 17.32 -10.69
C ALA A 18 65.98 18.57 -11.38
N THR A 19 65.13 19.50 -11.80
CA THR A 19 65.47 20.73 -12.54
C THR A 19 65.42 22.01 -11.70
N SER A 20 65.05 21.94 -10.40
CA SER A 20 64.98 23.15 -9.57
C SER A 20 66.39 23.67 -9.24
N PRO A 21 66.78 24.89 -9.67
CA PRO A 21 68.12 25.41 -9.43
C PRO A 21 68.25 25.97 -8.01
N GLU A 22 69.18 25.44 -7.22
CA GLU A 22 69.65 26.08 -5.98
C GLU A 22 71.00 26.80 -6.19
N PRO A 23 71.30 27.85 -5.40
CA PRO A 23 72.52 28.64 -5.53
C PRO A 23 73.73 27.83 -5.02
N GLY A 24 74.40 27.09 -5.91
CA GLY A 24 75.59 26.29 -5.54
C GLY A 24 76.41 25.65 -6.66
N GLY A 25 76.03 25.82 -7.93
CA GLY A 25 76.79 25.35 -9.08
C GLY A 25 76.50 23.91 -9.55
N PRO A 26 76.85 23.57 -10.80
CA PRO A 26 76.42 22.35 -11.48
C PRO A 26 77.02 21.08 -10.85
N GLY A 27 76.15 20.15 -10.42
CA GLY A 27 76.53 18.79 -9.97
C GLY A 27 76.20 18.45 -8.52
N LYS A 28 76.18 19.41 -7.59
CA LYS A 28 75.79 19.18 -6.19
C LYS A 28 74.27 19.19 -5.96
N VAL A 29 73.55 19.90 -6.83
CA VAL A 29 72.09 20.14 -6.76
C VAL A 29 71.28 18.85 -6.96
N GLN A 30 71.74 17.94 -7.82
CA GLN A 30 71.02 16.69 -8.07
C GLN A 30 71.09 15.73 -6.88
N GLN A 31 72.16 15.76 -6.08
CA GLN A 31 72.28 14.90 -4.91
C GLN A 31 71.35 15.35 -3.77
N GLY A 32 71.19 16.66 -3.55
CA GLY A 32 70.27 17.21 -2.54
C GLY A 32 68.82 16.79 -2.80
N ASN A 33 68.32 17.05 -4.01
CA ASN A 33 66.95 16.71 -4.40
C ASN A 33 66.69 15.19 -4.35
N VAL A 34 67.68 14.39 -4.74
CA VAL A 34 67.63 12.93 -4.60
C VAL A 34 67.52 12.49 -3.14
N GLN A 35 68.31 13.07 -2.22
CA GLN A 35 68.21 12.73 -0.80
C GLN A 35 66.91 13.24 -0.18
N MET A 36 66.38 14.38 -0.61
CA MET A 36 65.07 14.87 -0.19
C MET A 36 63.95 13.94 -0.62
N ASN A 37 63.92 13.50 -1.89
CA ASN A 37 62.90 12.57 -2.37
C ASN A 37 63.03 11.20 -1.68
N LYS A 38 64.25 10.68 -1.45
CA LYS A 38 64.47 9.47 -0.63
C LYS A 38 63.95 9.62 0.80
N THR A 39 64.13 10.80 1.40
CA THR A 39 63.61 11.08 2.74
C THR A 39 62.09 11.09 2.73
N ARG A 40 61.46 11.65 1.68
CA ARG A 40 60.01 11.62 1.49
C ARG A 40 59.49 10.19 1.31
N ASP A 41 60.17 9.35 0.55
CA ASP A 41 59.82 7.93 0.40
C ASP A 41 59.87 7.21 1.75
N TYR A 42 60.92 7.43 2.53
CA TYR A 42 61.04 6.85 3.87
C TYR A 42 59.88 7.28 4.79
N ILE A 43 59.51 8.56 4.76
CA ILE A 43 58.38 9.09 5.53
C ILE A 43 57.05 8.44 5.07
N ALA A 44 56.83 8.33 3.76
CA ALA A 44 55.64 7.70 3.19
C ALA A 44 55.52 6.22 3.61
N GLN A 45 56.61 5.46 3.51
CA GLN A 45 56.68 4.06 3.94
C GLN A 45 56.40 3.92 5.45
N PHE A 46 56.98 4.79 6.28
CA PHE A 46 56.73 4.80 7.72
C PHE A 46 55.24 5.02 8.05
N PHE A 47 54.59 6.00 7.43
CA PHE A 47 53.17 6.25 7.65
C PHE A 47 52.27 5.13 7.14
N GLN A 48 52.60 4.51 6.00
CA GLN A 48 51.87 3.34 5.50
C GLN A 48 51.96 2.16 6.48
N ALA A 49 53.15 1.87 7.00
CA ALA A 49 53.35 0.82 7.99
C ALA A 49 52.62 1.12 9.31
N ALA A 50 52.68 2.37 9.78
CA ALA A 50 51.94 2.81 10.97
C ALA A 50 50.43 2.68 10.79
N LYS A 51 49.88 3.07 9.63
CA LYS A 51 48.46 2.91 9.32
C LYS A 51 48.06 1.43 9.31
N ALA A 52 48.84 0.57 8.65
CA ALA A 52 48.58 -0.85 8.61
C ALA A 52 48.57 -1.48 10.02
N TYR A 53 49.51 -1.07 10.88
CA TYR A 53 49.54 -1.49 12.28
C TYR A 53 48.29 -1.02 13.05
N VAL A 54 47.88 0.24 12.90
CA VAL A 54 46.69 0.79 13.56
C VAL A 54 45.42 0.09 13.08
N ASP A 55 45.25 -0.14 11.78
CA ASP A 55 44.09 -0.86 11.23
C ASP A 55 44.03 -2.31 11.76
N SER A 56 45.18 -2.97 11.85
CA SER A 56 45.28 -4.32 12.46
C SER A 56 44.94 -4.29 13.96
N ALA A 57 45.48 -3.33 14.71
CA ALA A 57 45.19 -3.17 16.12
C ALA A 57 43.69 -2.85 16.35
N LEU A 58 43.08 -1.97 15.56
CA LEU A 58 41.67 -1.61 15.72
C LEU A 58 40.71 -2.72 15.30
N SER A 59 41.02 -3.45 14.23
CA SER A 59 40.19 -4.59 13.79
C SER A 59 40.17 -5.75 14.78
N THR A 60 41.19 -5.86 15.64
CA THR A 60 41.24 -6.85 16.74
C THR A 60 40.57 -6.36 18.03
N VAL A 61 40.30 -5.06 18.15
CA VAL A 61 39.52 -4.50 19.25
C VAL A 61 38.03 -4.74 19.00
N SER A 62 37.58 -5.94 19.34
CA SER A 62 36.17 -6.20 19.57
C SER A 62 35.85 -5.88 21.03
N VAL A 63 35.09 -4.81 21.27
CA VAL A 63 34.50 -4.58 22.59
C VAL A 63 33.16 -5.32 22.60
N PRO A 64 33.05 -6.48 23.27
CA PRO A 64 31.76 -7.14 23.37
C PRO A 64 30.77 -6.20 24.07
N TRP A 65 29.52 -6.21 23.60
CA TRP A 65 28.45 -5.36 24.14
C TRP A 65 28.27 -5.49 25.67
N SER A 66 28.69 -6.62 26.24
CA SER A 66 28.71 -6.87 27.69
C SER A 66 29.67 -5.96 28.47
N ARG A 67 30.71 -5.40 27.83
CA ARG A 67 31.73 -4.55 28.45
C ARG A 67 31.46 -3.04 28.32
N VAL A 68 30.38 -2.64 27.65
CA VAL A 68 29.96 -1.23 27.54
C VAL A 68 29.18 -0.83 28.80
N THR A 69 29.73 0.07 29.61
CA THR A 69 29.06 0.69 30.76
C THR A 69 28.16 1.85 30.32
N GLY A 70 27.09 2.15 31.08
CA GLY A 70 26.14 3.21 30.72
C GLY A 70 25.25 2.88 29.52
N ARG A 71 25.20 1.61 29.10
CA ARG A 71 24.33 1.17 28.00
C ARG A 71 22.85 1.48 28.32
N PRO A 72 22.05 1.95 27.35
CA PRO A 72 20.62 2.09 27.54
C PRO A 72 20.02 0.75 27.96
N THR A 73 19.26 0.74 29.05
CA THR A 73 18.43 -0.41 29.38
C THR A 73 17.32 -0.47 28.34
N ILE A 74 17.45 -1.37 27.36
CA ILE A 74 16.35 -1.67 26.45
C ILE A 74 15.35 -2.49 27.26
N THR A 75 14.33 -1.83 27.78
CA THR A 75 13.20 -2.49 28.44
C THR A 75 12.39 -3.23 27.39
N THR A 76 12.51 -4.56 27.37
CA THR A 76 11.79 -5.46 26.45
C THR A 76 10.47 -5.96 27.01
N ALA A 77 10.16 -5.57 28.25
CA ALA A 77 8.90 -5.89 28.88
C ALA A 77 7.77 -5.17 28.14
N ALA A 78 6.83 -5.93 27.60
CA ALA A 78 5.58 -5.36 27.13
C ALA A 78 4.90 -4.69 28.33
N THR A 79 4.54 -3.42 28.19
CA THR A 79 3.60 -2.79 29.12
C THR A 79 2.18 -3.02 28.59
N ALA A 80 1.16 -2.59 29.34
CA ALA A 80 -0.21 -2.60 28.82
C ALA A 80 -0.36 -1.84 27.49
N ASN A 81 0.56 -0.93 27.17
CA ASN A 81 0.43 0.00 26.04
C ASN A 81 1.60 -0.07 25.04
N THR A 82 2.56 -0.99 25.21
CA THR A 82 3.74 -1.08 24.32
C THR A 82 4.09 -2.52 24.00
N VAL A 83 4.27 -2.81 22.70
CA VAL A 83 4.83 -4.08 22.24
C VAL A 83 6.09 -3.81 21.42
N VAL A 84 7.12 -4.61 21.68
CA VAL A 84 8.38 -4.59 20.93
C VAL A 84 8.24 -5.47 19.70
N GLN A 85 8.45 -4.88 18.51
CA GLN A 85 8.52 -5.65 17.27
C GLN A 85 9.80 -6.50 17.24
N ARG A 86 9.68 -7.77 16.84
CA ARG A 86 10.82 -8.67 16.64
C ARG A 86 10.97 -9.05 15.16
N ASP A 87 12.19 -9.25 14.69
CA ASP A 87 12.46 -9.78 13.36
C ASP A 87 12.24 -11.30 13.32
N GLY A 88 12.35 -11.90 12.13
CA GLY A 88 12.18 -13.35 11.93
C GLY A 88 13.24 -14.22 12.63
N SER A 89 14.27 -13.62 13.23
CA SER A 89 15.30 -14.28 14.03
C SER A 89 15.14 -14.00 15.53
N GLY A 90 14.06 -13.31 15.94
CA GLY A 90 13.76 -12.97 17.33
C GLY A 90 14.49 -11.72 17.87
N GLY A 91 15.26 -11.02 17.03
CA GLY A 91 15.92 -9.75 17.33
C GLY A 91 14.93 -8.59 17.40
N ILE A 92 15.25 -7.53 18.16
CA ILE A 92 14.34 -6.38 18.31
C ILE A 92 14.46 -5.46 17.09
N VAL A 93 13.35 -5.21 16.40
CA VAL A 93 13.23 -4.16 15.39
C VAL A 93 12.95 -2.86 16.14
N GLY A 94 13.70 -1.79 15.86
CA GLY A 94 13.65 -0.50 16.59
C GLY A 94 12.35 0.30 16.50
N ARG A 95 11.19 -0.36 16.37
CA ARG A 95 9.86 0.25 16.33
C ARG A 95 9.05 -0.26 17.52
N THR A 96 8.60 0.68 18.35
CA THR A 96 7.60 0.41 19.39
C THR A 96 6.25 0.80 18.82
N PHE A 97 5.31 -0.13 18.78
CA PHE A 97 3.91 0.19 18.47
C PHE A 97 3.20 0.59 19.76
N TRP A 98 2.53 1.74 19.72
CA TRP A 98 1.74 2.28 20.82
C TRP A 98 0.27 2.25 20.43
N SER A 99 -0.58 1.74 21.32
CA SER A 99 -2.04 1.77 21.19
C SER A 99 -2.62 2.65 22.28
N GLU A 100 -3.55 3.54 21.91
CA GLU A 100 -4.29 4.41 22.84
C GLU A 100 -5.36 3.63 23.63
N THR A 101 -5.75 2.45 23.16
CA THR A 101 -6.86 1.68 23.74
C THR A 101 -6.32 0.61 24.68
N GLN A 102 -6.65 0.71 25.97
CA GLN A 102 -6.31 -0.33 26.94
C GLN A 102 -7.14 -1.60 26.69
N GLY A 103 -6.46 -2.74 26.68
CA GLY A 103 -7.15 -4.02 26.81
C GLY A 103 -7.68 -4.20 28.24
N THR A 104 -8.99 -4.07 28.44
CA THR A 104 -9.63 -4.17 29.78
C THR A 104 -9.99 -5.60 30.19
N GLY A 105 -9.82 -6.60 29.31
CA GLY A 105 -10.16 -8.00 29.56
C GLY A 105 -9.01 -8.81 30.18
N ALA A 106 -9.35 -9.76 31.06
CA ALA A 106 -8.38 -10.73 31.57
C ALA A 106 -7.80 -11.56 30.42
N GLY A 107 -6.47 -11.55 30.27
CA GLY A 107 -5.75 -12.25 29.18
C GLY A 107 -5.39 -11.38 27.98
N HIS A 108 -5.85 -10.13 27.88
CA HIS A 108 -5.47 -9.22 26.77
C HIS A 108 -3.95 -8.98 26.69
N LEU A 109 -3.26 -8.95 27.84
CA LEU A 109 -1.80 -8.82 27.91
C LEU A 109 -1.08 -10.05 27.34
N THR A 110 -1.68 -11.23 27.47
CA THR A 110 -1.11 -12.51 27.05
C THR A 110 -1.38 -12.78 25.57
N ARG A 111 -2.58 -12.43 25.08
CA ARG A 111 -3.03 -12.73 23.71
C ARG A 111 -2.75 -11.63 22.69
N LYS A 112 -2.46 -10.39 23.12
CA LYS A 112 -2.24 -9.21 22.26
C LYS A 112 -3.46 -8.81 21.40
N ASP A 113 -4.66 -9.21 21.80
CA ASP A 113 -5.91 -8.96 21.07
C ASP A 113 -6.11 -7.48 20.67
N TYR A 114 -5.62 -6.52 21.45
CA TYR A 114 -5.75 -5.07 21.22
C TYR A 114 -4.75 -4.48 20.18
N VAL A 115 -3.76 -5.28 19.76
CA VAL A 115 -2.84 -4.92 18.67
C VAL A 115 -3.24 -5.65 17.40
N ASP A 116 -3.74 -6.88 17.53
CA ASP A 116 -4.22 -7.69 16.41
C ASP A 116 -5.60 -7.25 15.91
N SER A 117 -6.46 -6.66 16.76
CA SER A 117 -7.74 -6.07 16.33
C SER A 117 -7.62 -4.71 15.64
N VAL A 118 -6.41 -4.15 15.54
CA VAL A 118 -6.15 -2.94 14.71
C VAL A 118 -5.93 -3.33 13.24
N ALA A 119 -5.93 -4.62 12.92
CA ALA A 119 -6.17 -5.09 11.56
C ALA A 119 -7.68 -5.06 11.25
N GLY A 120 -8.17 -4.01 10.59
CA GLY A 120 -9.30 -4.17 9.67
C GLY A 120 -10.40 -3.10 9.60
N GLY A 121 -10.33 -2.00 10.35
CA GLY A 121 -11.25 -0.88 10.14
C GLY A 121 -10.75 0.09 9.07
N VAL A 122 -11.40 0.16 7.90
CA VAL A 122 -11.09 1.18 6.86
C VAL A 122 -11.32 2.56 7.46
N LYS A 123 -10.28 3.39 7.60
CA LYS A 123 -10.46 4.77 8.07
C LYS A 123 -10.89 5.66 6.90
N PRO A 124 -11.85 6.59 7.09
CA PRO A 124 -12.20 7.56 6.06
C PRO A 124 -11.01 8.52 5.89
N GLY A 125 -10.41 8.56 4.71
CA GLY A 125 -9.33 9.49 4.43
C GLY A 125 -8.53 9.14 3.21
N GLN A 126 -7.71 8.09 3.27
CA GLN A 126 -6.77 7.71 2.20
C GLN A 126 -6.35 6.23 2.22
N ASP A 127 -7.12 5.35 2.88
CA ASP A 127 -6.74 3.94 3.00
C ASP A 127 -7.16 3.13 1.77
N VAL A 128 -6.15 2.67 1.01
CA VAL A 128 -6.34 1.60 0.01
C VAL A 128 -6.26 0.28 0.76
N THR A 129 -7.42 -0.38 0.93
CA THR A 129 -7.48 -1.71 1.55
C THR A 129 -7.40 -2.78 0.47
N PHE A 130 -6.43 -3.69 0.59
CA PHE A 130 -6.35 -4.89 -0.24
C PHE A 130 -6.88 -6.07 0.58
N GLY A 131 -7.96 -6.72 0.12
CA GLY A 131 -8.57 -7.86 0.80
C GLY A 131 -10.10 -7.84 0.74
N GLN A 132 -10.74 -8.82 1.39
CA GLN A 132 -12.20 -8.86 1.55
C GLN A 132 -12.65 -7.80 2.55
N VAL A 133 -13.65 -6.99 2.17
CA VAL A 133 -14.25 -6.00 3.07
C VAL A 133 -15.43 -6.66 3.79
N TYR A 134 -15.26 -6.95 5.08
CA TYR A 134 -16.33 -7.46 5.92
C TYR A 134 -17.14 -6.29 6.50
N LEU A 135 -18.44 -6.23 6.20
CA LEU A 135 -19.36 -5.17 6.64
C LEU A 135 -20.45 -5.75 7.56
N PRO A 136 -20.14 -6.10 8.82
CA PRO A 136 -21.08 -6.78 9.73
C PRO A 136 -22.25 -5.90 10.20
N SER A 137 -22.22 -4.60 9.92
CA SER A 137 -23.23 -3.65 10.40
C SER A 137 -23.51 -2.58 9.34
N SER A 138 -24.04 -3.00 8.19
CA SER A 138 -24.57 -2.08 7.19
C SER A 138 -25.93 -1.53 7.64
N TYR A 139 -25.98 -0.24 7.95
CA TYR A 139 -27.23 0.48 8.25
C TYR A 139 -27.59 1.42 7.11
N ALA A 140 -28.85 1.83 7.03
CA ALA A 140 -29.30 2.81 6.05
C ALA A 140 -28.54 4.14 6.22
N ALA A 141 -27.95 4.64 5.14
CA ALA A 141 -27.27 5.93 5.15
C ALA A 141 -28.30 7.07 5.27
N SER A 142 -28.14 7.95 6.26
CA SER A 142 -29.08 9.05 6.54
C SER A 142 -28.73 10.38 5.86
N SER A 143 -27.56 10.51 5.25
CA SER A 143 -27.18 11.66 4.42
C SER A 143 -25.95 11.37 3.54
N GLY A 144 -25.98 11.83 2.28
CA GLY A 144 -24.87 11.68 1.32
C GLY A 144 -24.67 10.24 0.85
N TYR A 145 -25.20 9.89 -0.32
CA TYR A 145 -25.13 8.52 -0.85
C TYR A 145 -24.31 8.43 -2.13
N THR A 146 -23.57 7.33 -2.26
CA THR A 146 -23.01 6.85 -3.52
C THR A 146 -23.33 5.37 -3.57
N VAL A 147 -24.09 4.96 -4.60
CA VAL A 147 -24.37 3.53 -4.82
C VAL A 147 -23.04 2.85 -5.16
N ALA A 148 -22.70 1.84 -4.37
CA ALA A 148 -21.53 1.02 -4.57
C ALA A 148 -21.98 -0.43 -4.79
N TYR A 149 -21.37 -1.09 -5.78
CA TYR A 149 -21.60 -2.48 -6.12
C TYR A 149 -20.43 -3.31 -5.63
N ILE A 150 -20.66 -4.56 -5.26
CA ILE A 150 -19.57 -5.53 -5.06
C ILE A 150 -19.50 -6.36 -6.33
N ASN A 151 -18.39 -6.27 -7.04
CA ASN A 151 -18.15 -7.07 -8.24
C ASN A 151 -17.94 -8.55 -7.87
N ALA A 152 -18.05 -9.45 -8.85
CA ALA A 152 -17.80 -10.88 -8.66
C ALA A 152 -16.36 -11.21 -8.16
N ASP A 153 -15.40 -10.30 -8.35
CA ASP A 153 -14.03 -10.40 -7.82
C ASP A 153 -13.87 -9.82 -6.41
N GLY A 154 -14.98 -9.48 -5.73
CA GLY A 154 -15.02 -8.98 -4.36
C GLY A 154 -14.66 -7.49 -4.20
N ARG A 155 -14.48 -6.75 -5.29
CA ARG A 155 -14.14 -5.32 -5.25
C ARG A 155 -15.38 -4.44 -5.15
N ILE A 156 -15.29 -3.38 -4.36
CA ILE A 156 -16.30 -2.31 -4.30
C ILE A 156 -16.12 -1.39 -5.51
N ALA A 157 -17.11 -1.35 -6.40
CA ALA A 157 -17.15 -0.48 -7.56
C ALA A 157 -18.18 0.64 -7.37
N ARG A 158 -17.87 1.84 -7.86
CA ARG A 158 -18.84 2.93 -8.00
C ARG A 158 -19.36 2.96 -9.43
N GLY A 159 -20.64 3.25 -9.63
CA GLY A 159 -21.21 3.44 -10.97
C GLY A 159 -20.51 4.58 -11.71
N ALA A 160 -19.70 4.27 -12.74
CA ALA A 160 -19.01 5.27 -13.53
C ALA A 160 -19.89 5.73 -14.70
N SER A 161 -20.45 6.95 -14.63
CA SER A 161 -21.34 7.47 -15.67
C SER A 161 -20.68 8.50 -16.62
N SER A 162 -19.40 8.83 -16.43
CA SER A 162 -18.71 9.78 -17.33
C SER A 162 -18.53 9.18 -18.73
N GLU A 163 -18.81 9.98 -19.75
CA GLU A 163 -18.68 9.62 -21.18
C GLU A 163 -17.32 9.01 -21.52
N ARG A 164 -16.23 9.50 -20.91
CA ARG A 164 -14.87 8.99 -21.11
C ARG A 164 -14.68 7.50 -20.77
N TYR A 165 -15.59 6.91 -19.99
CA TYR A 165 -15.60 5.50 -19.62
C TYR A 165 -16.61 4.67 -20.41
N LYS A 166 -17.37 5.29 -21.32
CA LYS A 166 -18.40 4.64 -22.13
C LYS A 166 -17.93 4.52 -23.58
N LYS A 167 -18.43 3.52 -24.30
CA LYS A 167 -18.16 3.28 -25.72
C LYS A 167 -19.48 2.94 -26.41
N HIS A 168 -19.55 3.16 -27.73
CA HIS A 168 -20.74 2.87 -28.55
C HIS A 168 -22.01 3.54 -28.03
N ILE A 169 -21.91 4.82 -27.67
CA ILE A 169 -23.06 5.60 -27.20
C ILE A 169 -23.93 5.91 -28.42
N SER A 170 -25.19 5.48 -28.37
CA SER A 170 -26.21 5.77 -29.38
C SER A 170 -27.51 6.18 -28.69
N ALA A 171 -28.37 6.88 -29.42
CA ALA A 171 -29.76 7.05 -29.01
C ALA A 171 -30.45 5.67 -29.00
N VAL A 172 -31.41 5.51 -28.09
CA VAL A 172 -32.28 4.33 -27.98
C VAL A 172 -33.71 4.84 -28.12
N ASP A 173 -34.50 4.25 -29.02
CA ASP A 173 -35.94 4.47 -29.01
C ASP A 173 -36.55 3.69 -27.83
N PRO A 174 -37.23 4.34 -26.87
CA PRO A 174 -37.81 3.64 -25.74
C PRO A 174 -38.81 2.54 -26.13
N ASP A 175 -39.45 2.63 -27.30
CA ASP A 175 -40.39 1.62 -27.77
C ASP A 175 -39.69 0.30 -28.16
N ASP A 176 -38.43 0.38 -28.60
CA ASP A 176 -37.61 -0.79 -28.96
C ASP A 176 -37.24 -1.65 -27.74
N LEU A 177 -37.44 -1.13 -26.51
CA LEU A 177 -37.16 -1.87 -25.28
C LEU A 177 -38.18 -2.99 -25.00
N GLY A 178 -39.34 -2.99 -25.66
CA GLY A 178 -40.37 -4.02 -25.48
C GLY A 178 -41.10 -3.94 -24.13
N ASP A 179 -41.62 -5.07 -23.64
CA ASP A 179 -42.32 -5.14 -22.35
C ASP A 179 -41.36 -5.30 -21.18
N ILE A 180 -40.90 -4.16 -20.66
CA ILE A 180 -40.02 -4.05 -19.50
C ILE A 180 -40.78 -3.75 -18.18
N TRP A 181 -42.04 -4.19 -18.07
CA TRP A 181 -42.88 -3.96 -16.88
C TRP A 181 -43.15 -5.27 -16.12
N PRO A 182 -42.20 -5.78 -15.32
CA PRO A 182 -42.40 -7.01 -14.57
C PRO A 182 -43.57 -6.90 -13.59
N VAL A 183 -44.15 -8.04 -13.28
CA VAL A 183 -45.20 -8.13 -12.25
C VAL A 183 -44.63 -7.72 -10.90
N PHE A 184 -45.28 -6.77 -10.25
CA PHE A 184 -44.90 -6.32 -8.91
C PHE A 184 -45.48 -7.26 -7.86
N HIS A 185 -44.61 -7.82 -7.03
CA HIS A 185 -44.98 -8.81 -6.02
C HIS A 185 -44.90 -8.22 -4.62
N ARG A 186 -45.67 -8.84 -3.72
CA ARG A 186 -45.50 -8.70 -2.27
C ARG A 186 -45.04 -10.05 -1.73
N PHE A 187 -43.93 -10.09 -1.01
CA PHE A 187 -43.30 -11.32 -0.54
C PHE A 187 -42.68 -11.16 0.85
N GLN A 188 -42.37 -12.29 1.50
CA GLN A 188 -41.53 -12.37 2.70
C GLN A 188 -40.28 -13.16 2.34
N MET A 189 -39.14 -12.80 2.94
CA MET A 189 -37.91 -13.58 2.78
C MET A 189 -38.06 -14.89 3.55
N ARG A 190 -37.59 -15.99 2.97
CA ARG A 190 -37.46 -17.26 3.70
C ARG A 190 -36.25 -17.17 4.64
N ALA A 191 -36.29 -17.84 5.78
CA ALA A 191 -35.08 -18.05 6.58
C ALA A 191 -34.08 -18.92 5.80
N ASP A 192 -32.79 -18.56 5.86
CA ASP A 192 -31.72 -19.25 5.12
C ASP A 192 -30.62 -19.80 6.04
N GLY A 193 -30.97 -20.28 7.24
CA GLY A 193 -30.03 -20.86 8.20
C GLY A 193 -29.07 -19.86 8.86
N ASN A 194 -28.79 -18.74 8.20
CA ASN A 194 -27.93 -17.65 8.67
C ASN A 194 -28.73 -16.37 8.94
N VAL A 195 -29.86 -16.18 8.28
CA VAL A 195 -30.79 -15.07 8.47
C VAL A 195 -32.08 -15.61 9.10
N PRO A 196 -32.46 -15.15 10.31
CA PRO A 196 -33.72 -15.53 10.93
C PRO A 196 -34.91 -14.99 10.13
N ASP A 197 -36.04 -15.71 10.18
CA ASP A 197 -37.29 -15.24 9.58
C ASP A 197 -37.75 -13.97 10.31
N ASP A 198 -37.74 -12.83 9.61
CA ASP A 198 -38.19 -11.54 10.15
C ASP A 198 -39.70 -11.32 9.95
N HIS A 199 -40.38 -12.25 9.25
CA HIS A 199 -41.78 -12.16 8.84
C HIS A 199 -42.20 -10.81 8.23
N THR A 200 -41.24 -10.04 7.72
CA THR A 200 -41.49 -8.68 7.25
C THR A 200 -41.88 -8.72 5.78
N TRP A 201 -43.02 -8.11 5.47
CA TRP A 201 -43.49 -7.99 4.09
C TRP A 201 -42.66 -6.97 3.32
N ARG A 202 -42.24 -7.37 2.12
CA ARG A 202 -41.50 -6.55 1.16
C ARG A 202 -42.24 -6.51 -0.16
N TYR A 203 -41.90 -5.51 -0.96
CA TYR A 203 -42.44 -5.34 -2.30
C TYR A 203 -41.28 -5.27 -3.29
N GLY A 204 -41.46 -5.86 -4.47
CA GLY A 204 -40.42 -5.85 -5.48
C GLY A 204 -40.69 -6.81 -6.63
N TYR A 205 -39.66 -7.04 -7.42
CA TYR A 205 -39.66 -7.94 -8.56
C TYR A 205 -38.91 -9.23 -8.23
N ILE A 206 -39.20 -10.29 -8.97
CA ILE A 206 -38.53 -11.60 -8.85
C ILE A 206 -37.58 -11.75 -10.04
N ALA A 207 -36.29 -11.95 -9.76
CA ALA A 207 -35.24 -11.90 -10.78
C ALA A 207 -35.39 -13.01 -11.83
N GLU A 208 -35.77 -14.20 -11.39
CA GLU A 208 -36.00 -15.36 -12.25
C GLU A 208 -37.14 -15.12 -13.24
N GLN A 209 -38.21 -14.45 -12.81
CA GLN A 209 -39.32 -14.09 -13.69
C GLN A 209 -38.92 -13.05 -14.74
N LEU A 210 -38.04 -12.10 -14.39
CA LEU A 210 -37.46 -11.19 -15.39
C LEU A 210 -36.62 -11.96 -16.41
N ALA A 211 -35.81 -12.91 -15.95
CA ALA A 211 -34.92 -13.68 -16.82
C ALA A 211 -35.68 -14.58 -17.82
N GLU A 212 -36.91 -14.97 -17.51
CA GLU A 212 -37.78 -15.75 -18.39
C GLU A 212 -38.40 -14.91 -19.52
N HIS A 213 -38.49 -13.57 -19.36
CA HIS A 213 -39.09 -12.70 -20.36
C HIS A 213 -38.03 -12.11 -21.30
N PRO A 214 -38.16 -12.24 -22.64
CA PRO A 214 -37.12 -11.84 -23.59
C PRO A 214 -36.71 -10.36 -23.47
N ASP A 215 -37.68 -9.47 -23.24
CA ASP A 215 -37.43 -8.03 -23.13
C ASP A 215 -36.85 -7.62 -21.76
N GLN A 216 -36.98 -8.46 -20.74
CA GLN A 216 -36.58 -8.15 -19.36
C GLN A 216 -35.26 -8.84 -18.97
N ALA A 217 -34.89 -9.89 -19.69
CA ALA A 217 -33.71 -10.70 -19.39
C ALA A 217 -32.40 -9.89 -19.35
N ALA A 218 -32.33 -8.79 -20.10
CA ALA A 218 -31.18 -7.89 -20.09
C ALA A 218 -30.92 -7.21 -18.73
N PHE A 219 -31.95 -7.14 -17.87
CA PHE A 219 -31.85 -6.56 -16.53
C PHE A 219 -31.67 -7.61 -15.43
N ALA A 220 -31.71 -8.91 -15.76
CA ALA A 220 -31.41 -9.97 -14.81
C ALA A 220 -29.89 -10.12 -14.64
N VAL A 221 -29.43 -10.18 -13.40
CA VAL A 221 -28.01 -10.36 -13.06
C VAL A 221 -27.76 -11.84 -12.82
N VAL A 222 -26.93 -12.44 -13.68
CA VAL A 222 -26.53 -13.84 -13.60
C VAL A 222 -25.12 -13.94 -12.99
N ILE A 223 -24.98 -14.74 -11.93
CA ILE A 223 -23.71 -15.05 -11.27
C ILE A 223 -23.55 -16.56 -11.27
N ASP A 224 -22.39 -17.05 -11.73
CA ASP A 224 -22.08 -18.49 -11.80
C ASP A 224 -23.17 -19.34 -12.49
N GLY A 225 -23.83 -18.76 -13.49
CA GLY A 225 -24.89 -19.41 -14.27
C GLY A 225 -26.26 -19.45 -13.59
N GLN A 226 -26.44 -18.81 -12.44
CA GLN A 226 -27.71 -18.66 -11.74
C GLN A 226 -28.17 -17.20 -11.76
N VAL A 227 -29.48 -16.99 -11.88
CA VAL A 227 -30.08 -15.66 -11.76
C VAL A 227 -30.14 -15.29 -10.29
N GLU A 228 -29.42 -14.26 -9.88
CA GLU A 228 -29.25 -13.90 -8.46
C GLU A 228 -29.86 -12.55 -8.11
N SER A 229 -29.97 -11.62 -9.08
CA SER A 229 -30.40 -10.25 -8.80
C SER A 229 -30.95 -9.54 -10.03
N ILE A 230 -31.33 -8.28 -9.86
CA ILE A 230 -31.83 -7.38 -10.90
C ILE A 230 -30.96 -6.13 -10.94
N ASP A 231 -30.59 -5.65 -12.13
CA ASP A 231 -30.08 -4.30 -12.32
C ASP A 231 -31.24 -3.30 -12.19
N PHE A 232 -31.62 -3.02 -10.93
CA PHE A 232 -32.75 -2.14 -10.62
C PHE A 232 -32.56 -0.73 -11.19
N ILE A 233 -31.32 -0.23 -11.28
CA ILE A 233 -31.07 1.12 -11.79
C ILE A 233 -31.23 1.12 -13.31
N GLY A 234 -30.66 0.14 -14.01
CA GLY A 234 -30.86 -0.02 -15.44
C GLY A 234 -32.33 -0.16 -15.80
N LEU A 235 -33.06 -1.04 -15.10
CA LEU A 235 -34.50 -1.26 -15.31
C LEU A 235 -35.31 0.03 -15.07
N LEU A 236 -35.06 0.72 -13.96
CA LEU A 236 -35.79 1.94 -13.62
C LEU A 236 -35.54 3.06 -14.66
N LEU A 237 -34.31 3.25 -15.11
CA LEU A 237 -33.99 4.25 -16.13
C LEU A 237 -34.71 3.94 -17.45
N SER A 238 -34.73 2.67 -17.86
CA SER A 238 -35.43 2.21 -19.05
C SER A 238 -36.95 2.41 -18.95
N GLN A 239 -37.56 2.04 -17.81
CA GLN A 239 -38.99 2.24 -17.54
C GLN A 239 -39.36 3.73 -17.54
N VAL A 240 -38.53 4.58 -16.93
CA VAL A 240 -38.74 6.03 -16.93
C VAL A 240 -38.64 6.60 -18.35
N ALA A 241 -37.73 6.10 -19.19
CA ALA A 241 -37.64 6.51 -20.59
C ALA A 241 -38.91 6.17 -21.38
N GLN A 242 -39.46 4.96 -21.23
CA GLN A 242 -40.73 4.57 -21.84
C GLN A 242 -41.90 5.43 -21.35
N LEU A 243 -42.00 5.67 -20.05
CA LEU A 243 -43.02 6.55 -19.50
C LEU A 243 -42.88 7.98 -20.01
N HIS A 244 -41.66 8.52 -20.07
CA HIS A 244 -41.42 9.88 -20.54
C HIS A 244 -41.89 10.06 -21.97
N LYS A 245 -41.51 9.14 -22.87
CA LYS A 245 -41.97 9.15 -24.27
C LYS A 245 -43.49 9.06 -24.34
N ARG A 246 -44.11 8.12 -23.64
CA ARG A 246 -45.57 7.96 -23.60
C ARG A 246 -46.28 9.23 -23.12
N VAL A 247 -45.76 9.89 -22.08
CA VAL A 247 -46.31 11.15 -21.57
C VAL A 247 -46.17 12.26 -22.61
N ALA A 248 -45.00 12.40 -23.23
CA ALA A 248 -44.77 13.39 -24.29
C ALA A 248 -45.74 13.21 -25.47
N ASP A 249 -45.93 11.95 -25.91
CA ASP A 249 -46.85 11.61 -26.99
C ASP A 249 -48.31 11.94 -26.63
N LEU A 250 -48.72 11.72 -25.38
CA LEU A 250 -50.07 12.05 -24.88
C LEU A 250 -50.30 13.55 -24.70
N GLU A 251 -49.26 14.30 -24.32
CA GLU A 251 -49.32 15.76 -24.11
C GLU A 251 -49.19 16.56 -25.42
N GLY A 252 -48.98 15.89 -26.56
CA GLY A 252 -48.75 16.53 -27.85
C GLY A 252 -47.39 17.23 -27.94
N GLY A 253 -46.46 16.88 -27.05
CA GLY A 253 -45.09 17.35 -27.08
C GLY A 253 -44.32 16.64 -28.20
N GLN A 254 -43.67 17.41 -29.07
CA GLN A 254 -42.60 16.84 -29.89
C GLN A 254 -41.48 16.43 -28.93
N ALA A 255 -41.34 15.12 -28.70
CA ALA A 255 -40.23 14.51 -27.98
C ALA A 255 -38.89 14.77 -28.70
#